data_AF-A0A9P4IJ33-F1
#
_entry.id   AF-A0A9P4IJ33-F1
#
_cell.length_a   1.000
_cell.length_b   1.000
_cell.length_c   1.000
_cell.angle_alpha   90.00
_cell.angle_beta   90.00
_cell.angle_gamma   90.00
#
_symmetry.space_group_name_H-M   'P 1'
#
loop_
_entity.id
_entity.type
_entity.pdbx_description
1 polymer ?
#
loop_
_entity_poly.entity_id
_entity_poly.type
_entity_poly.pdbx_seq_one_letter_code
_entity_poly.pdbx_strand_id
1 'polypeptide(L)'
;MQQNIQLPGPMTLVRHYCEAPNDDDTWASVHELADAFGARDSQINMVVQQHIYYGHEISVEQCVWPQCILGLFKSQAYRMASIQTYNLCIQYWTTRVWFCGLIQTIHSEDLRNHRGRGALFSQSSSSTDASTLYLDDIDAAVNLIMCIPFALGLLDSTPGTVCEFVFPDEIPHQELLLLPLRLVICLQISFGSWHRLEKRLGHGPSGILSSALDAGIGLDVGQVQHIKKWLLKIIIEMQNMWQIRPSVYEELEHKVEMMAGGTFDESVWAPWQYN
;
A
#
# COMPACT_ATOMS: atom_id res chain seq x y z
N MET A 1 12.20 19.27 2.35
CA MET A 1 12.76 18.02 2.91
C MET A 1 12.70 16.95 1.85
N GLN A 2 13.82 16.63 1.19
CA GLN A 2 13.96 15.47 0.29
C GLN A 2 14.99 14.54 0.92
N GLN A 3 14.61 13.83 1.98
CA GLN A 3 15.28 12.56 2.25
C GLN A 3 14.52 11.53 1.41
N ASN A 4 14.96 11.35 0.16
CA ASN A 4 14.48 10.25 -0.66
C ASN A 4 14.81 8.97 0.10
N ILE A 5 13.79 8.29 0.62
CA ILE A 5 13.95 6.97 1.18
C ILE A 5 14.38 6.08 0.00
N GLN A 6 15.65 5.67 0.01
CA GLN A 6 16.16 4.74 -0.98
C GLN A 6 15.71 3.34 -0.58
N LEU A 7 14.57 2.96 -1.11
CA LEU A 7 13.89 1.71 -0.82
C LEU A 7 14.60 0.43 -1.34
N PRO A 8 15.47 0.44 -2.37
CA PRO A 8 16.15 -0.77 -2.83
C PRO A 8 17.04 -1.46 -1.77
N GLY A 9 17.72 -0.68 -0.92
CA GLY A 9 18.59 -1.21 0.13
C GLY A 9 17.83 -2.03 1.17
N PRO A 10 16.81 -1.45 1.83
CA PRO A 10 15.92 -2.16 2.74
C PRO A 10 15.34 -3.46 2.16
N MET A 11 14.84 -3.41 0.92
CA MET A 11 14.27 -4.59 0.26
C MET A 11 15.30 -5.71 0.06
N THR A 12 16.52 -5.35 -0.35
CA THR A 12 17.61 -6.32 -0.57
C THR A 12 18.03 -6.96 0.74
N LEU A 13 18.12 -6.17 1.81
CA LEU A 13 18.48 -6.65 3.14
C LEU A 13 17.43 -7.64 3.68
N VAL A 14 16.14 -7.28 3.59
CA VAL A 14 15.05 -8.19 4.01
C VAL A 14 15.03 -9.47 3.17
N ARG A 15 15.29 -9.38 1.87
CA ARG A 15 15.38 -10.57 1.02
C ARG A 15 16.54 -11.47 1.44
N HIS A 16 17.72 -10.90 1.67
CA HIS A 16 18.87 -11.66 2.13
C HIS A 16 18.58 -12.38 3.45
N TYR A 17 17.86 -11.72 4.35
CA TYR A 17 17.37 -12.33 5.58
C TYR A 17 16.41 -13.50 5.33
N CYS A 18 15.47 -13.36 4.40
CA CYS A 18 14.57 -14.46 4.03
C CYS A 18 15.31 -15.66 3.43
N GLU A 19 16.38 -15.42 2.68
CA GLU A 19 17.20 -16.46 2.04
C GLU A 19 18.18 -17.13 3.02
N ALA A 20 18.68 -16.38 4.00
CA ALA A 20 19.67 -16.81 4.99
C ALA A 20 19.27 -16.40 6.42
N PRO A 21 18.16 -16.93 6.98
CA PRO A 21 17.61 -16.48 8.25
C PRO A 21 18.49 -16.79 9.47
N ASN A 22 19.52 -17.63 9.30
CA ASN A 22 20.47 -18.00 10.36
C ASN A 22 21.73 -17.11 10.38
N ASP A 23 21.83 -16.12 9.50
CA ASP A 23 22.90 -15.14 9.53
C ASP A 23 22.61 -14.08 10.59
N ASP A 24 23.32 -14.17 11.72
CA ASP A 24 23.15 -13.28 12.88
C ASP A 24 23.43 -11.80 12.52
N ASP A 25 24.34 -11.51 11.58
CA ASP A 25 24.69 -10.15 11.18
C ASP A 25 23.56 -9.53 10.33
N THR A 26 23.02 -10.31 9.39
CA THR A 26 21.87 -9.93 8.57
C THR A 26 20.62 -9.78 9.43
N TRP A 27 20.40 -10.69 10.39
CA TRP A 27 19.32 -10.61 11.36
C TRP A 27 19.40 -9.30 12.16
N ALA A 28 20.55 -8.97 12.75
CA ALA A 28 20.73 -7.74 13.53
C ALA A 28 20.46 -6.49 12.67
N SER A 29 20.95 -6.48 11.43
CA SER A 29 20.78 -5.36 10.49
C SER A 29 19.31 -5.14 10.11
N VAL A 30 18.54 -6.22 9.92
CA VAL A 30 17.10 -6.14 9.61
C VAL A 30 16.29 -5.60 10.78
N HIS A 31 16.64 -5.98 12.00
CA HIS A 31 15.97 -5.48 13.20
C HIS A 31 16.29 -4.00 13.46
N GLU A 32 17.55 -3.59 13.29
CA GLU A 32 17.92 -2.17 13.36
C GLU A 32 17.16 -1.35 12.31
N LEU A 33 17.01 -1.89 11.09
CA LEU A 33 16.23 -1.26 10.03
C LEU A 33 14.74 -1.10 10.43
N ALA A 34 14.13 -2.14 11.00
CA ALA A 34 12.73 -2.10 11.45
C ALA A 34 12.53 -1.04 12.56
N ASP A 35 13.44 -0.99 13.53
CA ASP A 35 13.42 0.01 14.61
C ASP A 35 13.62 1.43 14.07
N ALA A 36 14.55 1.61 13.14
CA ALA A 36 14.80 2.88 12.48
C ALA A 36 13.56 3.37 11.70
N PHE A 37 12.83 2.47 11.06
CA PHE A 37 11.56 2.82 10.41
C PHE A 37 10.50 3.23 11.41
N GLY A 38 10.28 2.47 12.50
CA GLY A 38 9.33 2.84 13.53
C GLY A 38 9.63 4.23 14.12
N ALA A 39 10.90 4.52 14.40
CA ALA A 39 11.31 5.83 14.91
C ALA A 39 11.08 6.97 13.91
N ARG A 40 11.46 6.78 12.64
CA ARG A 40 11.30 7.80 11.59
C ARG A 40 9.85 7.99 11.17
N ASP A 41 9.04 6.95 11.24
CA ASP A 41 7.64 7.00 10.87
C ASP A 41 6.87 8.03 11.69
N SER A 42 7.10 8.06 13.00
CA SER A 42 6.48 9.07 13.88
C SER A 42 6.78 10.51 13.44
N GLN A 43 8.00 10.77 12.98
CA GLN A 43 8.44 12.09 12.54
C GLN A 43 7.85 12.44 11.16
N ILE A 44 7.88 11.50 10.23
CA ILE A 44 7.31 11.70 8.88
C ILE A 44 5.80 11.88 8.99
N ASN A 45 5.11 11.02 9.74
CA ASN A 45 3.68 11.14 9.99
C ASN A 45 3.36 12.51 10.61
N MET A 46 4.09 12.96 11.62
CA MET A 46 3.88 14.29 12.20
C MET A 46 4.04 15.42 11.16
N VAL A 47 5.10 15.39 10.34
CA VAL A 47 5.34 16.42 9.30
C VAL A 47 4.23 16.40 8.25
N VAL A 48 3.87 15.20 7.78
CA VAL A 48 2.83 15.01 6.78
C VAL A 48 1.48 15.46 7.34
N GLN A 49 1.13 15.04 8.55
CA GLN A 49 -0.10 15.44 9.23
C GLN A 49 -0.14 16.96 9.44
N GLN A 50 0.98 17.56 9.83
CA GLN A 50 1.05 19.00 10.03
C GLN A 50 0.84 19.78 8.74
N HIS A 51 1.47 19.34 7.65
CA HIS A 51 1.36 20.01 6.36
C HIS A 51 -0.03 19.82 5.75
N ILE A 52 -0.56 18.60 5.83
CA ILE A 52 -1.84 18.20 5.23
C ILE A 52 -3.03 18.79 5.99
N TYR A 53 -3.12 18.55 7.30
CA TYR A 53 -4.34 18.82 8.06
C TYR A 53 -4.37 20.24 8.62
N TYR A 54 -3.25 20.77 9.12
CA TYR A 54 -3.21 22.16 9.61
C TYR A 54 -3.03 23.18 8.49
N GLY A 55 -2.48 22.78 7.35
CA GLY A 55 -2.41 23.64 6.16
C GLY A 55 -3.73 23.76 5.40
N HIS A 56 -4.75 22.98 5.76
CA HIS A 56 -5.99 22.83 4.97
C HIS A 56 -5.73 22.48 3.50
N GLU A 57 -4.63 21.78 3.21
CA GLU A 57 -4.24 21.44 1.84
C GLU A 57 -5.01 20.23 1.30
N ILE A 58 -5.68 19.47 2.18
CA ILE A 58 -6.57 18.39 1.82
C ILE A 58 -7.95 18.66 2.41
N SER A 59 -8.97 18.60 1.56
CA SER A 59 -10.36 18.50 2.00
C SER A 59 -10.91 17.12 1.68
N VAL A 60 -11.84 16.66 2.52
CA VAL A 60 -12.59 15.43 2.28
C VAL A 60 -13.91 15.80 1.63
N GLU A 61 -14.15 15.29 0.44
CA GLU A 61 -15.35 15.56 -0.34
C GLU A 61 -16.21 14.32 -0.50
N GLN A 62 -17.51 14.54 -0.69
CA GLN A 62 -18.43 13.47 -1.01
C GLN A 62 -18.13 12.94 -2.41
N CYS A 63 -17.93 11.63 -2.51
CA CYS A 63 -17.67 10.91 -3.76
C CYS A 63 -18.55 9.68 -3.81
N VAL A 64 -19.11 9.40 -5.00
CA VAL A 64 -19.93 8.21 -5.20
C VAL A 64 -19.02 7.06 -5.61
N TRP A 65 -18.76 6.17 -4.67
CA TRP A 65 -17.98 4.97 -4.97
C TRP A 65 -18.88 3.82 -5.46
N PRO A 66 -18.34 2.86 -6.22
CA PRO A 66 -19.00 1.59 -6.47
C PRO A 66 -19.46 0.90 -5.18
N GLN A 67 -20.60 0.23 -5.23
CA GLN A 67 -21.22 -0.39 -4.05
C GLN A 67 -20.27 -1.34 -3.29
N CYS A 68 -19.37 -2.01 -4.00
CA CYS A 68 -18.39 -2.93 -3.41
C CYS A 68 -17.39 -2.27 -2.46
N ILE A 69 -17.23 -0.94 -2.52
CA ILE A 69 -16.26 -0.20 -1.72
C ILE A 69 -16.87 0.93 -0.87
N LEU A 70 -18.17 1.22 -1.02
CA LEU A 70 -18.87 2.24 -0.23
C LEU A 70 -18.77 2.06 1.29
N GLY A 71 -18.80 0.81 1.77
CA GLY A 71 -18.72 0.50 3.21
C GLY A 71 -17.39 0.90 3.85
N LEU A 72 -16.31 0.97 3.06
CA LEU A 72 -14.97 1.33 3.51
C LEU A 72 -14.73 2.83 3.47
N PHE A 73 -15.07 3.45 2.35
CA PHE A 73 -14.74 4.86 2.09
C PHE A 73 -15.84 5.83 2.53
N LYS A 74 -16.98 5.35 3.06
CA LYS A 74 -18.11 6.18 3.53
C LYS A 74 -18.53 7.29 2.55
N SER A 75 -18.43 7.02 1.25
CA SER A 75 -18.67 8.02 0.19
C SER A 75 -17.72 9.23 0.24
N GLN A 76 -16.46 9.04 0.63
CA GLN A 76 -15.48 10.13 0.78
C GLN A 76 -14.28 9.96 -0.14
N ALA A 77 -13.75 11.07 -0.64
CA ALA A 77 -12.51 11.14 -1.40
C ALA A 77 -11.71 12.39 -1.03
N TYR A 78 -10.43 12.43 -1.38
CA TYR A 78 -9.59 13.60 -1.14
C TYR A 78 -9.64 14.58 -2.30
N ARG A 79 -9.96 15.84 -2.02
CA ARG A 79 -9.60 16.98 -2.87
C ARG A 79 -8.31 17.58 -2.33
N MET A 80 -7.34 17.76 -3.21
CA MET A 80 -6.04 18.36 -2.88
C MET A 80 -6.00 19.80 -3.38
N ALA A 81 -5.40 20.70 -2.60
CA ALA A 81 -5.21 22.10 -2.98
C ALA A 81 -4.17 22.27 -4.10
N SER A 82 -3.26 21.30 -4.29
CA SER A 82 -2.22 21.36 -5.30
C SER A 82 -1.72 19.98 -5.75
N ILE A 83 -1.04 19.94 -6.90
CA ILE A 83 -0.33 18.75 -7.40
C ILE A 83 0.83 18.37 -6.47
N GLN A 84 1.45 19.35 -5.81
CA GLN A 84 2.55 19.14 -4.87
C GLN A 84 2.06 18.39 -3.63
N THR A 85 0.94 18.83 -3.05
CA THR A 85 0.25 18.15 -1.94
C THR A 85 -0.10 16.73 -2.35
N TYR A 86 -0.72 16.56 -3.54
CA TYR A 86 -1.06 15.25 -4.08
C TYR A 86 0.16 14.31 -4.16
N ASN A 87 1.26 14.77 -4.76
CA ASN A 87 2.49 13.99 -4.90
C ASN A 87 3.06 13.58 -3.54
N LEU A 88 3.07 14.49 -2.57
CA LEU A 88 3.56 14.21 -1.22
C LEU A 88 2.72 13.13 -0.54
N CYS A 89 1.39 13.21 -0.66
CA CYS A 89 0.47 12.25 -0.08
C CYS A 89 0.65 10.85 -0.65
N ILE A 90 0.65 10.72 -1.98
CA ILE A 90 0.79 9.41 -2.61
C ILE A 90 2.16 8.82 -2.32
N GLN A 91 3.22 9.62 -2.25
CA GLN A 91 4.56 9.15 -1.89
C GLN A 91 4.61 8.66 -0.45
N TYR A 92 4.02 9.42 0.48
CA TYR A 92 3.96 9.04 1.89
C TYR A 92 3.22 7.73 2.07
N TRP A 93 1.99 7.62 1.58
CA TRP A 93 1.18 6.40 1.73
C TRP A 93 1.77 5.19 1.01
N THR A 94 2.37 5.39 -0.16
CA THR A 94 3.09 4.31 -0.86
C THR A 94 4.28 3.80 -0.04
N THR A 95 5.04 4.72 0.57
CA THR A 95 6.16 4.37 1.44
C THR A 95 5.68 3.58 2.65
N ARG A 96 4.55 4.01 3.26
CA ARG A 96 3.93 3.30 4.39
C ARG A 96 3.53 1.87 4.02
N VAL A 97 2.90 1.66 2.86
CA VAL A 97 2.57 0.32 2.35
C VAL A 97 3.82 -0.56 2.21
N TRP A 98 4.92 -0.02 1.68
CA TRP A 98 6.17 -0.76 1.56
C TRP A 98 6.79 -1.11 2.91
N PHE A 99 6.88 -0.17 3.84
CA PHE A 99 7.40 -0.44 5.17
C PHE A 99 6.57 -1.47 5.92
N CYS A 100 5.25 -1.37 5.83
CA CYS A 100 4.37 -2.38 6.40
C CYS A 100 4.63 -3.75 5.78
N GLY A 101 4.76 -3.83 4.45
CA GLY A 101 5.12 -5.09 3.77
C GLY A 101 6.46 -5.68 4.24
N LEU A 102 7.51 -4.86 4.34
CA LEU A 102 8.83 -5.29 4.79
C LEU A 102 8.77 -5.83 6.22
N ILE A 103 8.22 -5.07 7.17
CA ILE A 103 8.13 -5.48 8.57
C ILE A 103 7.27 -6.74 8.73
N GLN A 104 6.16 -6.85 7.99
CA GLN A 104 5.33 -8.05 7.99
C GLN A 104 6.09 -9.28 7.46
N THR A 105 6.94 -9.10 6.43
CA THR A 105 7.76 -10.18 5.86
C THR A 105 8.80 -10.65 6.86
N ILE A 106 9.56 -9.72 7.47
CA ILE A 106 10.54 -10.02 8.54
C ILE A 106 9.87 -10.83 9.65
N HIS A 107 8.74 -10.34 10.15
CA HIS A 107 8.00 -11.01 11.21
C HIS A 107 7.51 -12.41 10.81
N SER A 108 7.04 -12.58 9.57
CA SER A 108 6.60 -13.89 9.08
C SER A 108 7.75 -14.89 9.03
N GLU A 109 8.96 -14.45 8.67
CA GLU A 109 10.14 -15.30 8.65
C GLU A 109 10.68 -15.58 10.07
N ASP A 110 10.63 -14.62 10.98
CA ASP A 110 10.94 -14.84 12.41
C ASP A 110 10.08 -15.97 12.99
N LEU A 111 8.77 -15.93 12.73
CA LEU A 111 7.82 -16.95 13.20
C LEU A 111 8.10 -18.33 12.60
N ARG A 112 8.60 -18.40 11.37
CA ARG A 112 8.89 -19.67 10.68
C ARG A 112 10.21 -20.28 11.12
N ASN A 113 11.25 -19.46 11.26
CA ASN A 113 12.64 -19.93 11.39
C ASN A 113 13.12 -19.97 12.85
N HIS A 114 12.68 -19.05 13.70
CA HIS A 114 13.25 -18.86 15.04
C HIS A 114 12.23 -19.20 16.14
N ARG A 115 12.32 -20.44 16.67
CA ARG A 115 11.55 -20.92 17.84
C ARG A 115 11.92 -20.17 19.14
N GLY A 116 11.64 -18.87 19.22
CA GLY A 116 11.62 -18.13 20.49
C GLY A 116 12.86 -17.29 20.87
N ARG A 117 13.68 -16.82 19.91
CA ARG A 117 14.77 -15.84 20.21
C ARG A 117 14.29 -14.39 20.39
N GLY A 118 12.98 -14.16 20.32
CA GLY A 118 12.36 -12.85 20.51
C GLY A 118 11.65 -12.47 19.23
N ALA A 119 10.34 -12.70 19.17
CA ALA A 119 9.53 -12.04 18.16
C ALA A 119 9.77 -10.53 18.30
N LEU A 120 9.96 -9.80 17.19
CA LEU A 120 10.05 -8.33 17.15
C LEU A 120 9.04 -7.64 18.07
N PHE A 121 7.88 -8.26 18.28
CA PHE A 121 6.78 -7.75 19.09
C PHE A 121 6.73 -8.25 20.54
N SER A 122 7.65 -9.10 20.99
CA SER A 122 7.56 -9.77 22.29
C SER A 122 8.39 -9.15 23.41
N GLN A 123 9.38 -8.30 23.14
CA GLN A 123 10.29 -7.81 24.20
C GLN A 123 10.76 -6.35 24.14
N SER A 124 10.51 -5.57 23.07
CA SER A 124 10.89 -4.15 23.05
C SER A 124 9.69 -3.26 23.36
N SER A 125 9.79 -2.43 24.40
CA SER A 125 8.79 -1.46 24.85
C SER A 125 8.50 -0.31 23.86
N SER A 126 8.93 -0.44 22.61
CA SER A 126 8.82 0.56 21.54
C SER A 126 8.48 -0.03 20.17
N SER A 127 8.32 -1.35 20.02
CA SER A 127 7.93 -1.95 18.74
C SER A 127 6.43 -1.82 18.52
N THR A 128 6.05 -1.28 17.37
CA THR A 128 4.66 -1.20 16.89
C THR A 128 4.01 -2.58 16.98
N ASP A 129 2.98 -2.76 17.80
CA ASP A 129 2.21 -4.01 17.87
C ASP A 129 1.80 -4.46 16.45
N ALA A 130 1.86 -5.77 16.17
CA ALA A 130 1.49 -6.34 14.88
C ALA A 130 0.08 -5.90 14.44
N SER A 131 -0.83 -5.73 15.40
CA SER A 131 -2.18 -5.22 15.15
C SER A 131 -2.16 -3.80 14.56
N THR A 132 -1.39 -2.89 15.16
CA THR A 132 -1.19 -1.52 14.69
C THR A 132 -0.55 -1.48 13.31
N LEU A 133 0.47 -2.32 13.07
CA LEU A 133 1.12 -2.42 11.75
C LEU A 133 0.13 -2.84 10.64
N TYR A 134 -0.80 -3.75 10.94
CA TYR A 134 -1.81 -4.16 9.96
C TYR A 134 -2.86 -3.07 9.71
N LEU A 135 -3.27 -2.36 10.75
CA LEU A 135 -4.18 -1.22 10.62
C LEU A 135 -3.54 -0.12 9.77
N ASP A 136 -2.27 0.19 10.04
CA ASP A 136 -1.48 1.17 9.30
C ASP A 136 -1.33 0.82 7.82
N ASP A 137 -1.09 -0.47 7.50
CA ASP A 137 -0.97 -0.96 6.13
C ASP A 137 -2.27 -0.75 5.34
N ILE A 138 -3.41 -1.06 5.96
CA ILE A 138 -4.73 -0.90 5.35
C ILE A 138 -5.15 0.56 5.27
N ASP A 139 -4.88 1.35 6.31
CA ASP A 139 -5.12 2.80 6.30
C ASP A 139 -4.36 3.47 5.15
N ALA A 140 -3.07 3.16 4.97
CA ALA A 140 -2.29 3.70 3.86
C ALA A 140 -2.85 3.28 2.49
N ALA A 141 -3.28 2.04 2.33
CA ALA A 141 -3.88 1.56 1.09
C ALA A 141 -5.24 2.23 0.79
N VAL A 142 -6.06 2.45 1.83
CA VAL A 142 -7.33 3.20 1.76
C VAL A 142 -7.08 4.64 1.33
N ASN A 143 -6.12 5.30 1.96
CA ASN A 143 -5.76 6.68 1.64
C ASN A 143 -5.29 6.85 0.18
N LEU A 144 -4.54 5.88 -0.36
CA LEU A 144 -4.15 5.86 -1.78
C LEU A 144 -5.36 5.74 -2.72
N ILE A 145 -6.35 4.91 -2.36
CA ILE A 145 -7.59 4.79 -3.12
C ILE A 145 -8.37 6.10 -3.11
N MET A 146 -8.45 6.78 -1.96
CA MET A 146 -9.14 8.07 -1.84
C MET A 146 -8.55 9.19 -2.72
N CYS A 147 -7.32 9.03 -3.21
CA CYS A 147 -6.67 9.94 -4.16
C CYS A 147 -7.09 9.74 -5.63
N ILE A 148 -7.78 8.64 -5.96
CA ILE A 148 -8.19 8.30 -7.33
C ILE A 148 -9.07 9.39 -7.96
N PRO A 149 -10.16 9.87 -7.31
CA PRO A 149 -11.05 10.85 -7.92
C PRO A 149 -10.35 12.16 -8.26
N PHE A 150 -9.42 12.61 -7.42
CA PHE A 150 -8.59 13.78 -7.72
C PHE A 150 -7.69 13.54 -8.94
N ALA A 151 -7.01 12.40 -8.99
CA ALA A 151 -6.12 12.06 -10.10
C ALA A 151 -6.87 11.98 -11.44
N LEU A 152 -8.09 11.45 -11.42
CA LEU A 152 -8.92 11.32 -12.61
C LEU A 152 -9.78 12.56 -12.93
N GLY A 153 -9.71 13.62 -12.12
CA GLY A 153 -10.52 14.83 -12.31
C GLY A 153 -12.03 14.62 -12.08
N LEU A 154 -12.42 13.62 -11.29
CA LEU A 154 -13.82 13.22 -11.07
C LEU A 154 -14.53 14.04 -9.98
N LEU A 155 -13.83 14.92 -9.28
CA LEU A 155 -14.39 15.71 -8.17
C LEU A 155 -15.11 16.99 -8.61
N ASP A 156 -14.99 17.39 -9.88
CA ASP A 156 -15.60 18.62 -10.40
C ASP A 156 -16.98 18.38 -11.02
N SER A 157 -17.50 17.15 -11.01
CA SER A 157 -18.88 16.86 -11.40
C SER A 157 -19.84 17.25 -10.28
N THR A 158 -20.85 18.06 -10.62
CA THR A 158 -21.95 18.56 -9.78
C THR A 158 -22.37 17.64 -8.62
N PRO A 159 -22.69 18.20 -7.43
CA PRO A 159 -23.18 17.42 -6.29
C PRO A 159 -24.37 16.54 -6.70
N GLY A 160 -24.25 15.22 -6.49
CA GLY A 160 -25.31 14.25 -6.82
C GLY A 160 -25.16 13.56 -8.17
N THR A 161 -24.12 13.84 -8.96
CA THR A 161 -23.79 13.05 -10.14
C THR A 161 -23.05 11.79 -9.70
N VAL A 162 -23.56 10.61 -10.07
CA VAL A 162 -22.88 9.34 -9.83
C VAL A 162 -21.52 9.43 -10.52
N CYS A 163 -20.42 9.32 -9.76
CA CYS A 163 -19.11 8.98 -10.30
C CYS A 163 -19.16 7.53 -10.80
N GLU A 164 -19.99 7.25 -11.80
CA GLU A 164 -19.69 6.12 -12.66
C GLU A 164 -18.33 6.47 -13.26
N PHE A 165 -17.33 5.65 -12.95
CA PHE A 165 -16.01 5.71 -13.56
C PHE A 165 -16.15 5.39 -15.05
N VAL A 166 -16.79 6.30 -15.79
CA VAL A 166 -16.79 6.36 -17.24
C VAL A 166 -15.54 7.16 -17.54
N PHE A 167 -14.48 6.46 -17.94
CA PHE A 167 -13.34 7.14 -18.53
C PHE A 167 -13.87 7.92 -19.72
N PRO A 168 -13.82 9.26 -19.70
CA PRO A 168 -14.35 10.02 -20.82
C PRO A 168 -13.51 9.67 -22.04
N ASP A 169 -14.16 9.38 -23.17
CA ASP A 169 -13.49 9.12 -24.45
C ASP A 169 -12.58 10.30 -24.86
N GLU A 170 -12.86 11.49 -24.32
CA GLU A 170 -12.06 12.70 -24.45
C GLU A 170 -11.77 13.28 -23.04
N ILE A 171 -10.55 13.10 -22.54
CA ILE A 171 -10.11 13.75 -21.28
C ILE A 171 -9.86 15.23 -21.59
N PRO A 172 -10.65 16.18 -21.07
CA PRO A 172 -10.65 17.58 -21.54
C PRO A 172 -9.39 18.37 -21.15
N HIS A 173 -8.48 17.79 -20.36
CA HIS A 173 -7.28 18.47 -19.89
C HIS A 173 -6.03 17.60 -20.03
N GLN A 174 -5.19 17.92 -21.02
CA GLN A 174 -3.89 17.28 -21.24
C GLN A 174 -2.95 17.36 -20.03
N GLU A 175 -3.13 18.35 -19.14
CA GLU A 175 -2.30 18.52 -17.93
C GLU A 175 -2.66 17.53 -16.79
N LEU A 176 -3.90 17.00 -16.78
CA LEU A 176 -4.35 16.06 -15.74
C LEU A 176 -3.92 14.62 -16.00
N LEU A 177 -3.53 14.26 -17.24
CA LEU A 177 -3.14 12.88 -17.59
C LEU A 177 -1.96 12.38 -16.74
N LEU A 178 -1.04 13.28 -16.34
CA LEU A 178 0.16 12.93 -15.57
C LEU A 178 -0.13 12.47 -14.14
N LEU A 179 -1.26 12.86 -13.54
CA LEU A 179 -1.62 12.43 -12.19
C LEU A 179 -1.98 10.93 -12.14
N PRO A 180 -2.86 10.38 -13.02
CA PRO A 180 -3.08 8.95 -13.14
C PRO A 180 -1.79 8.16 -13.34
N LEU A 181 -0.85 8.68 -14.15
CA LEU A 181 0.45 8.03 -14.37
C LEU A 181 1.29 7.94 -13.08
N ARG A 182 1.26 8.99 -12.25
CA ARG A 182 1.95 8.95 -10.95
C ARG A 182 1.25 8.03 -9.95
N LEU A 183 -0.07 7.93 -10.04
CA LEU A 183 -0.87 7.10 -9.13
C LEU A 183 -0.76 5.60 -9.43
N VAL A 184 -0.62 5.22 -10.70
CA VAL A 184 -0.75 3.81 -11.12
C VAL A 184 0.22 2.89 -10.39
N ILE A 185 1.48 3.33 -10.20
CA ILE A 185 2.50 2.55 -9.49
C ILE A 185 2.16 2.50 -7.99
N CYS A 186 1.69 3.60 -7.41
CA CYS A 186 1.25 3.65 -6.02
C CYS A 186 0.09 2.68 -5.74
N LEU A 187 -0.88 2.58 -6.66
CA LEU A 187 -1.99 1.63 -6.58
C LEU A 187 -1.55 0.18 -6.80
N GLN A 188 -0.62 -0.05 -7.71
CA GLN A 188 0.00 -1.37 -7.87
C GLN A 188 0.70 -1.81 -6.59
N ILE A 189 1.36 -0.90 -5.89
CA ILE A 189 2.00 -1.17 -4.60
C ILE A 189 0.95 -1.44 -3.52
N SER A 190 -0.12 -0.63 -3.44
CA SER A 190 -1.19 -0.80 -2.44
C SER A 190 -1.96 -2.11 -2.61
N PHE A 191 -1.94 -2.71 -3.80
CA PHE A 191 -2.42 -4.07 -4.03
C PHE A 191 -1.81 -5.09 -3.06
N GLY A 192 -0.56 -4.89 -2.65
CA GLY A 192 0.12 -5.73 -1.64
C GLY A 192 -0.57 -5.74 -0.28
N SER A 193 -1.09 -4.60 0.19
CA SER A 193 -1.80 -4.52 1.47
C SER A 193 -3.07 -5.37 1.45
N TRP A 194 -3.82 -5.30 0.35
CA TRP A 194 -5.04 -6.10 0.16
C TRP A 194 -4.72 -7.58 0.00
N HIS A 195 -3.66 -7.93 -0.72
CA HIS A 195 -3.19 -9.31 -0.87
C HIS A 195 -2.78 -9.94 0.47
N ARG A 196 -1.98 -9.23 1.27
CA ARG A 196 -1.57 -9.69 2.60
C ARG A 196 -2.77 -9.83 3.54
N LEU A 197 -3.74 -8.91 3.47
CA LEU A 197 -4.98 -9.03 4.23
C LEU A 197 -5.79 -10.24 3.80
N GLU A 198 -5.96 -10.48 2.51
CA GLU A 198 -6.65 -11.68 2.00
C GLU A 198 -5.98 -12.96 2.49
N LYS A 199 -4.64 -13.07 2.39
CA LYS A 199 -3.89 -14.22 2.93
C LYS A 199 -4.20 -14.41 4.41
N ARG A 200 -4.15 -13.36 5.23
CA ARG A 200 -4.46 -13.46 6.68
C ARG A 200 -5.87 -13.95 6.93
N LEU A 201 -6.86 -13.41 6.23
CA LEU A 201 -8.27 -13.79 6.37
C LEU A 201 -8.53 -15.23 5.89
N GLY A 202 -7.85 -15.67 4.83
CA GLY A 202 -8.03 -16.99 4.20
C GLY A 202 -7.39 -18.16 4.96
N HIS A 203 -6.40 -17.90 5.83
CA HIS A 203 -5.70 -18.96 6.57
C HIS A 203 -6.43 -19.46 7.83
N GLY A 204 -7.64 -18.97 8.13
CA GLY A 204 -8.47 -19.45 9.24
C GLY A 204 -7.84 -19.17 10.63
N PRO A 205 -8.55 -19.50 11.73
CA PRO A 205 -8.15 -19.11 13.09
C PRO A 205 -7.06 -20.05 13.62
N SER A 206 -5.86 -20.02 13.05
CA SER A 206 -4.67 -20.53 13.74
C SER A 206 -4.21 -19.51 14.80
N GLY A 207 -5.00 -19.44 15.89
CA GLY A 207 -4.66 -19.10 17.27
C GLY A 207 -4.08 -17.72 17.64
N ILE A 208 -3.28 -17.08 16.79
CA ILE A 208 -2.47 -15.91 17.16
C ILE A 208 -2.84 -14.67 16.31
N LEU A 209 -3.32 -14.87 15.08
CA LEU A 209 -3.70 -13.78 14.16
C LEU A 209 -5.17 -13.34 14.27
N SER A 210 -5.99 -14.05 15.06
CA SER A 210 -7.42 -13.75 15.23
C SER A 210 -7.67 -12.46 16.01
N SER A 211 -6.76 -12.02 16.88
CA SER A 211 -6.98 -10.84 17.73
C SER A 211 -6.87 -9.51 16.98
N ALA A 212 -6.03 -9.43 15.94
CA ALA A 212 -5.95 -8.25 15.07
C ALA A 212 -7.16 -8.12 14.13
N LEU A 213 -7.82 -9.25 13.85
CA LEU A 213 -9.02 -9.35 13.03
C LEU A 213 -10.27 -8.83 13.76
N ASP A 214 -10.31 -9.01 15.09
CA ASP A 214 -11.30 -8.40 15.98
C ASP A 214 -11.03 -6.90 16.26
N ALA A 215 -9.84 -6.37 15.90
CA ALA A 215 -9.38 -5.03 16.28
C ALA A 215 -9.82 -3.88 15.35
N GLY A 216 -10.81 -4.07 14.47
CA GLY A 216 -11.56 -2.94 13.90
C GLY A 216 -11.54 -2.72 12.37
N ILE A 217 -10.94 -3.63 11.57
CA ILE A 217 -11.01 -3.52 10.10
C ILE A 217 -12.40 -3.94 9.57
N GLY A 218 -13.07 -4.90 10.22
CA GLY A 218 -14.45 -5.29 9.91
C GLY A 218 -14.67 -5.83 8.49
N LEU A 219 -13.61 -6.22 7.77
CA LEU A 219 -13.66 -6.75 6.42
C LEU A 219 -13.58 -8.28 6.38
N ASP A 220 -14.39 -8.90 5.52
CA ASP A 220 -14.31 -10.31 5.18
C ASP A 220 -13.46 -10.58 3.92
N VAL A 221 -13.11 -11.85 3.68
CA VAL A 221 -12.31 -12.29 2.51
C VAL A 221 -12.95 -11.85 1.20
N GLY A 222 -14.28 -11.98 1.08
CA GLY A 222 -15.01 -11.65 -0.14
C GLY A 222 -14.93 -10.16 -0.45
N GLN A 223 -15.08 -9.31 0.56
CA GLN A 223 -14.91 -7.86 0.44
C GLN A 223 -13.50 -7.51 -0.02
N VAL A 224 -12.47 -8.10 0.57
CA VAL A 224 -11.08 -7.87 0.16
C VAL A 224 -10.83 -8.30 -1.29
N GLN A 225 -11.34 -9.46 -1.70
CA GLN A 225 -11.27 -9.92 -3.09
C GLN A 225 -11.96 -8.96 -4.06
N HIS A 226 -13.12 -8.41 -3.67
CA HIS A 226 -13.82 -7.41 -4.47
C HIS A 226 -13.02 -6.11 -4.61
N ILE A 227 -12.38 -5.64 -3.54
CA ILE A 227 -11.49 -4.46 -3.58
C ILE A 227 -10.33 -4.72 -4.51
N LYS A 228 -9.63 -5.86 -4.41
CA LYS A 228 -8.51 -6.22 -5.31
C LYS A 228 -8.93 -6.22 -6.78
N LYS A 229 -10.06 -6.86 -7.10
CA LYS A 229 -10.60 -6.90 -8.48
C LYS A 229 -10.93 -5.50 -9.00
N TRP A 230 -11.58 -4.68 -8.17
CA TRP A 230 -11.90 -3.31 -8.51
C TRP A 230 -10.64 -2.47 -8.72
N LEU A 231 -9.68 -2.56 -7.80
CA LEU A 231 -8.40 -1.85 -7.88
C LEU A 231 -7.62 -2.24 -9.13
N LEU A 232 -7.55 -3.53 -9.47
CA LEU A 232 -6.91 -3.99 -10.70
C LEU A 232 -7.59 -3.41 -11.94
N LYS A 233 -8.94 -3.37 -11.97
CA LYS A 233 -9.66 -2.72 -13.07
C LYS A 233 -9.21 -1.27 -13.22
N ILE A 234 -9.17 -0.48 -12.15
CA ILE A 234 -8.73 0.91 -12.19
C ILE A 234 -7.28 1.03 -12.69
N ILE A 235 -6.38 0.17 -12.21
CA ILE A 235 -4.97 0.13 -12.67
C ILE A 235 -4.90 -0.14 -14.18
N ILE A 236 -5.65 -1.12 -14.69
CA ILE A 236 -5.69 -1.47 -16.12
C ILE A 236 -6.21 -0.30 -16.95
N GLU A 237 -7.28 0.35 -16.51
CA GLU A 237 -7.81 1.52 -17.23
C GLU A 237 -6.78 2.67 -17.24
N MET A 238 -6.08 2.91 -16.13
CA MET A 238 -4.96 3.86 -16.08
C MET A 238 -3.83 3.49 -17.04
N GLN A 239 -3.49 2.21 -17.17
CA GLN A 239 -2.47 1.75 -18.12
C GLN A 239 -2.94 1.90 -19.57
N ASN A 240 -4.21 1.60 -19.85
CA ASN A 240 -4.81 1.75 -21.18
C ASN A 240 -4.82 3.20 -21.65
N MET A 241 -5.15 4.15 -20.76
CA MET A 241 -5.06 5.60 -21.06
C MET A 241 -3.66 6.00 -21.56
N TRP A 242 -2.62 5.31 -21.08
CA TRP A 242 -1.23 5.57 -21.40
C TRP A 242 -0.62 4.58 -22.41
N GLN A 243 -1.43 3.66 -22.95
CA GLN A 243 -1.00 2.59 -23.86
C GLN A 243 0.15 1.74 -23.29
N ILE A 244 0.19 1.58 -21.96
CA ILE A 244 1.14 0.73 -21.26
C ILE A 244 0.57 -0.70 -21.19
N ARG A 245 1.44 -1.71 -21.24
CA ARG A 245 1.02 -3.11 -21.05
C ARG A 245 0.17 -3.25 -19.77
N PRO A 246 -1.06 -3.78 -19.87
CA PRO A 246 -1.91 -4.01 -18.71
C PRO A 246 -1.27 -4.96 -17.71
N SER A 247 -1.45 -4.67 -16.43
CA SER A 247 -1.04 -5.56 -15.34
C SER A 247 -1.95 -6.79 -15.28
N VAL A 248 -1.34 -7.93 -14.99
CA VAL A 248 -2.02 -9.20 -14.76
C VAL A 248 -2.07 -9.46 -13.25
N TYR A 249 -3.16 -10.06 -12.77
CA TYR A 249 -3.43 -10.24 -11.34
C TYR A 249 -2.32 -11.01 -10.64
N GLU A 250 -1.94 -12.17 -11.18
CA GLU A 250 -0.92 -13.06 -10.64
C GLU A 250 0.48 -12.40 -10.67
N GLU A 251 0.79 -11.68 -11.75
CA GLU A 251 2.04 -10.91 -11.83
C GLU A 251 2.10 -9.83 -10.75
N LEU A 252 0.98 -9.17 -10.47
CA LEU A 252 0.92 -8.10 -9.49
C LEU A 252 1.10 -8.63 -8.08
N GLU A 253 0.42 -9.74 -7.73
CA GLU A 253 0.62 -10.45 -6.45
C GLU A 253 2.08 -10.84 -6.24
N HIS A 254 2.72 -11.38 -7.28
CA HIS A 254 4.12 -11.76 -7.17
C HIS A 254 5.02 -10.54 -6.96
N LYS A 255 4.85 -9.49 -7.78
CA LYS A 255 5.64 -8.26 -7.70
C LYS A 255 5.54 -7.58 -6.34
N VAL A 256 4.33 -7.49 -5.75
CA VAL A 256 4.17 -6.83 -4.44
C VAL A 256 4.79 -7.60 -3.28
N GLU A 257 4.80 -8.93 -3.34
CA GLU A 257 5.49 -9.76 -2.34
C GLU A 257 7.01 -9.64 -2.48
N MET A 258 7.53 -9.62 -3.71
CA MET A 258 8.94 -9.35 -3.96
C MET A 258 9.38 -7.97 -3.48
N MET A 259 8.51 -6.95 -3.66
CA MET A 259 8.75 -5.60 -3.17
C MET A 259 8.73 -5.52 -1.65
N ALA A 260 8.03 -6.43 -0.98
CA ALA A 260 8.03 -6.59 0.47
C ALA A 260 9.22 -7.41 1.00
N GLY A 261 10.19 -7.78 0.16
CA GLY A 261 11.37 -8.57 0.55
C GLY A 261 11.20 -10.08 0.35
N GLY A 262 10.11 -10.51 -0.28
CA GLY A 262 9.91 -11.91 -0.66
C GLY A 262 10.96 -12.43 -1.64
N THR A 263 10.95 -13.76 -1.80
CA THR A 263 11.87 -14.50 -2.69
C THR A 263 11.84 -13.96 -4.11
N PHE A 264 13.02 -13.81 -4.71
CA PHE A 264 13.13 -13.39 -6.10
C PHE A 264 12.86 -14.57 -7.04
N ASP A 265 11.79 -14.51 -7.82
CA ASP A 265 11.57 -15.45 -8.92
C ASP A 265 12.09 -14.84 -10.22
N GLU A 266 13.23 -15.35 -10.69
CA GLU A 266 13.83 -14.97 -11.96
C GLU A 266 12.88 -15.18 -13.14
N SER A 267 11.97 -16.16 -13.07
CA SER A 267 11.02 -16.44 -14.15
C SER A 267 9.96 -15.34 -14.31
N VAL A 268 9.66 -14.62 -13.23
CA VAL A 268 8.71 -13.49 -13.25
C VAL A 268 9.39 -12.18 -13.66
N TRP A 269 10.70 -12.06 -13.42
CA TRP A 269 11.54 -10.92 -13.84
C TRP A 269 12.24 -11.10 -15.17
N ALA A 270 11.95 -12.18 -15.89
CA ALA A 270 12.30 -12.32 -17.28
C ALA A 270 11.20 -11.77 -18.23
N PRO A 271 10.93 -10.44 -18.32
CA PRO A 271 10.17 -9.92 -19.45
C PRO A 271 11.00 -8.95 -20.30
N TRP A 272 12.18 -9.35 -20.81
CA TRP A 272 12.90 -8.58 -21.85
C TRP A 272 13.77 -9.43 -22.80
N GLN A 273 13.51 -10.74 -22.95
CA GLN A 273 14.02 -11.44 -24.13
C GLN A 273 13.13 -11.04 -25.30
N TYR A 274 13.54 -9.96 -25.98
CA TYR A 274 12.97 -9.50 -27.24
C TYR A 274 12.92 -10.68 -28.23
N ASN A 275 11.72 -11.08 -28.61
CA ASN A 275 11.44 -11.75 -29.88
C ASN A 275 10.83 -10.71 -30.82
#